data_AF-I1P4B1-F1
#
_entry.id   AF-I1P4B1-F1
#
_cell.length_a   1.000
_cell.length_b   1.000
_cell.length_c   1.000
_cell.angle_alpha   90.00
_cell.angle_beta   90.00
_cell.angle_gamma   90.00
#
_symmetry.space_group_name_H-M   'P 1'
#
loop_
_entity.id
_entity.type
_entity.pdbx_description
1 polymer ?
#
loop_
_entity_poly.entity_id
_entity_poly.type
_entity_poly.pdbx_seq_one_letter_code
_entity_poly.pdbx_strand_id
1 'polypeptide(L)' 'GYSIQKRLMPRYHVMKVLNEKGLLKKDTDFYSMVKIVEESFFKKFLLPYHRSVPGLEKAYLAAREGKMFPEI' A
#
# COMPACT_ATOMS: atom_id res chain seq x y z
N GLY A 1 12.87 7.58 12.36
CA GLY A 1 12.77 7.39 10.90
C GLY A 1 11.82 6.24 10.57
N TYR A 2 11.41 6.08 9.31
CA TYR A 2 10.55 4.97 8.88
C TYR A 2 11.38 3.78 8.37
N SER A 3 10.94 2.55 8.66
CA SER A 3 11.57 1.35 8.08
C SER A 3 11.35 1.31 6.57
N ILE A 4 12.44 1.20 5.81
CA ILE A 4 12.38 1.05 4.35
C ILE A 4 11.58 -0.22 4.00
N GLN A 5 11.97 -1.36 4.57
CA GLN A 5 11.40 -2.66 4.26
C GLN A 5 9.98 -2.84 4.81
N LYS A 6 9.70 -2.39 6.04
CA LYS A 6 8.42 -2.66 6.71
C LYS A 6 7.36 -1.57 6.53
N ARG A 7 7.72 -0.41 5.97
CA ARG A 7 6.79 0.71 5.76
C ARG A 7 6.93 1.37 4.40
N LEU A 8 8.11 1.88 4.04
CA LEU A 8 8.25 2.69 2.82
C LEU A 8 7.97 1.85 1.56
N MET A 9 8.66 0.73 1.41
CA MET A 9 8.52 -0.16 0.25
C MET A 9 7.10 -0.75 0.13
N PRO A 10 6.49 -1.32 1.20
CA PRO A 10 5.13 -1.84 1.12
C PRO A 10 4.11 -0.77 0.70
N ARG A 11 4.22 0.45 1.23
CA ARG A 11 3.30 1.55 0.90
C ARG A 11 3.55 2.13 -0.48
N TYR A 12 4.79 2.15 -0.94
CA TYR A 12 5.14 2.53 -2.31
C TYR A 12 4.53 1.56 -3.31
N HIS A 13 4.61 0.25 -3.03
CA HIS A 13 4.04 -0.76 -3.90
C HIS A 13 2.51 -0.62 -4.01
N VAL A 14 1.82 -0.41 -2.88
CA VAL A 14 0.37 -0.11 -2.89
C VAL A 14 0.07 1.13 -3.73
N MET A 15 0.83 2.22 -3.54
CA MET A 15 0.66 3.44 -4.33
C MET A 15 0.84 3.17 -5.83
N LYS A 16 1.88 2.42 -6.21
CA LYS A 16 2.17 2.05 -7.60
C LYS A 16 1.00 1.25 -8.22
N VAL A 17 0.55 0.18 -7.57
CA VAL A 17 -0.55 -0.66 -8.06
C VAL A 17 -1.85 0.13 -8.21
N LEU A 18 -2.18 0.98 -7.23
CA LEU A 18 -3.39 1.81 -7.30
C LEU A 18 -3.29 2.89 -8.38
N ASN A 19 -2.11 3.47 -8.60
CA ASN A 19 -1.88 4.46 -9.65
C ASN A 19 -2.00 3.82 -11.05
N GLU A 20 -1.38 2.65 -11.26
CA GLU A 20 -1.46 1.90 -12.53
C GLU A 20 -2.88 1.47 -12.88
N LYS A 21 -3.73 1.23 -11.87
CA LYS A 21 -5.15 0.91 -12.05
C LYS A 21 -6.07 2.14 -12.10
N GLY A 22 -5.53 3.36 -12.02
CA GLY A 22 -6.31 4.60 -12.02
C GLY A 22 -7.21 4.77 -10.79
N LEU A 23 -6.91 4.07 -9.69
CA LEU A 23 -7.69 4.05 -8.45
C LEU A 23 -7.20 5.06 -7.41
N LEU A 24 -6.02 5.63 -7.62
CA LEU A 24 -5.43 6.66 -6.76
C LEU A 24 -6.01 8.04 -7.10
N LYS A 25 -6.33 8.85 -6.09
CA LYS A 25 -6.73 10.25 -6.30
C LYS A 25 -5.51 11.05 -6.79
N LYS A 26 -5.73 11.99 -7.72
CA LYS A 26 -4.67 12.83 -8.32
C LYS A 26 -3.79 13.56 -7.30
N ASP A 27 -4.35 13.93 -6.15
CA ASP A 27 -3.62 14.69 -5.11
C ASP A 27 -2.98 13.81 -4.03
N THR A 28 -2.91 12.48 -4.25
CA THR A 28 -2.30 11.56 -3.29
C THR A 28 -0.78 11.57 -3.46
N ASP A 29 -0.06 12.18 -2.52
CA ASP A 29 1.40 12.15 -2.49
C ASP A 29 1.94 10.98 -1.65
N PHE A 30 3.15 10.52 -1.97
CA PHE A 30 3.78 9.40 -1.26
C PHE A 30 4.04 9.70 0.22
N TYR A 31 4.38 10.94 0.56
CA TYR A 31 4.72 11.30 1.93
C TYR A 31 3.49 11.26 2.85
N SER A 32 2.31 11.70 2.38
CA SER A 32 1.06 11.57 3.14
C SER A 32 0.67 10.11 3.34
N MET A 33 0.89 9.23 2.35
CA MET A 33 0.70 7.78 2.51
C MET A 33 1.64 7.17 3.54
N VAL A 34 2.90 7.62 3.62
CA VAL A 34 3.90 7.12 4.57
C VAL A 34 3.67 7.63 6.00
N LYS A 35 3.23 8.89 6.14
CA LYS A 35 3.09 9.56 7.43
C LYS A 35 1.93 9.03 8.28
N ILE A 36 0.85 8.56 7.66
CA ILE A 36 -0.32 8.11 8.39
C ILE A 36 -0.08 6.81 9.17
N VAL A 37 -0.83 6.65 10.27
CA VAL A 37 -0.79 5.43 11.09
C VAL A 37 -1.31 4.22 10.32
N GLU A 38 -0.92 3.02 10.75
CA GLU A 38 -1.17 1.78 10.02
C GLU A 38 -2.66 1.51 9.79
N GLU A 39 -3.49 1.70 10.81
CA GLU A 39 -4.94 1.52 10.71
C GLU A 39 -5.57 2.48 9.68
N SER A 40 -5.12 3.73 9.67
CA SER A 40 -5.57 4.73 8.70
C SER A 40 -5.11 4.39 7.29
N PHE A 41 -3.90 3.85 7.13
CA PHE A 41 -3.39 3.39 5.84
C PHE A 41 -4.27 2.25 5.31
N PHE A 42 -4.54 1.26 6.13
CA PHE A 42 -5.36 0.11 5.77
C PHE A 42 -6.77 0.53 5.33
N LYS A 43 -7.46 1.35 6.13
CA LYS A 43 -8.81 1.84 5.84
C LYS A 43 -8.89 2.68 4.56
N LYS A 44 -7.84 3.41 4.22
CA LYS A 44 -7.82 4.32 3.06
C LYS A 44 -7.33 3.66 1.76
N PHE A 45 -6.34 2.77 1.85
CA PHE A 45 -5.59 2.31 0.67
C PHE A 45 -5.63 0.80 0.44
N LEU A 46 -6.19 0.01 1.37
CA LEU A 46 -6.33 -1.44 1.20
C LEU A 46 -7.81 -1.85 1.16
N LEU A 47 -8.54 -1.53 2.23
CA LEU A 47 -9.93 -1.96 2.40
C LEU A 47 -10.84 -1.55 1.23
N PRO A 48 -10.81 -0.31 0.69
CA PRO A 48 -11.71 0.09 -0.41
C PRO A 48 -11.48 -0.69 -1.71
N TYR A 49 -10.29 -1.26 -1.89
CA TYR A 49 -9.85 -1.89 -3.13
C TYR A 49 -9.82 -3.41 -3.04
N HIS A 50 -10.35 -4.01 -1.97
CA HIS A 50 -10.32 -5.45 -1.75
C HIS A 50 -11.02 -6.27 -2.87
N ARG A 51 -12.00 -5.66 -3.56
CA ARG A 51 -12.72 -6.29 -4.69
C ARG A 51 -12.08 -5.96 -6.04
N SER A 52 -11.58 -4.74 -6.23
CA SER A 52 -11.00 -4.29 -7.50
C SER A 52 -9.54 -4.70 -7.69
N VAL A 53 -8.84 -4.96 -6.59
CA VAL A 53 -7.47 -5.47 -6.57
C VAL A 53 -7.37 -6.66 -5.59
N PRO A 54 -7.90 -7.84 -5.98
CA PRO A 54 -7.79 -9.04 -5.16
C PRO A 54 -6.32 -9.33 -4.82
N GLY A 55 -6.04 -9.63 -3.55
CA GLY A 55 -4.68 -9.97 -3.09
C GLY A 55 -3.83 -8.78 -2.64
N LEU A 56 -4.22 -7.53 -2.90
CA LEU A 56 -3.46 -6.33 -2.51
C LEU A 56 -3.14 -6.29 -1.01
N GLU A 57 -4.14 -6.56 -0.17
CA GLU A 57 -3.99 -6.60 1.29
C GLU A 57 -3.01 -7.69 1.72
N LYS A 58 -3.18 -8.91 1.20
CA LYS A 58 -2.33 -10.07 1.53
C LYS A 58 -0.87 -9.80 1.14
N ALA A 59 -0.66 -9.22 -0.04
CA ALA A 59 0.66 -8.87 -0.53
C ALA A 59 1.32 -7.77 0.33
N TYR A 60 0.55 -6.75 0.73
CA TYR A 60 1.03 -5.71 1.63
C TYR A 60 1.42 -6.27 3.01
N LEU A 61 0.59 -7.14 3.60
CA LEU A 61 0.91 -7.80 4.88
C LEU A 61 2.16 -8.67 4.78
N ALA A 62 2.30 -9.43 3.68
CA ALA A 62 3.51 -10.22 3.42
C ALA A 62 4.76 -9.34 3.31
N ALA A 63 4.69 -8.24 2.57
CA ALA A 63 5.80 -7.30 2.42
C ALA A 63 6.20 -6.65 3.76
N ARG A 64 5.23 -6.34 4.63
CA ARG A 64 5.50 -5.81 5.99
C ARG A 64 6.25 -6.80 6.88
N GLU A 65 6.02 -8.09 6.67
CA GLU A 65 6.73 -9.17 7.37
C GLU A 65 8.15 -9.39 6.82
N GLY A 66 8.57 -8.64 5.79
CA GLY A 66 9.85 -8.80 5.13
C GLY A 66 9.88 -9.94 4.11
N LYS A 67 8.71 -10.46 3.72
CA LYS A 67 8.58 -11.44 2.64
C LYS A 67 8.64 -10.72 1.29
N MET A 68 9.18 -11.39 0.27
CA MET A 68 9.20 -10.87 -1.09
C MET A 68 7.78 -10.59 -1.57
N PHE A 69 7.57 -9.47 -2.27
CA PHE A 69 6.26 -9.09 -2.80
C PHE A 69 5.72 -10.22 -3.69
N PRO A 70 4.60 -10.87 -3.33
CA PRO A 70 3.92 -11.75 -4.28
C PRO A 70 3.40 -10.88 -5.43
N GLU A 71 3.51 -11.35 -6.67
CA GLU A 71 2.94 -10.67 -7.83
C GLU A 71 1.42 -10.49 -7.63
N ILE A 72 0.92 -9.25 -7.85
CA ILE A 72 -0.47 -8.81 -7.65
C ILE A 72 -1.03 -8.27 -8.95
#